data_AF-A0A822EUY1-F1
#
_entry.id   AF-A0A822EUY1-F1
#
_cell.length_a   1.000
_cell.length_b   1.000
_cell.length_c   1.000
_cell.angle_alpha   90.00
_cell.angle_beta   90.00
_cell.angle_gamma   90.00
#
_symmetry.space_group_name_H-M   'P 1'
#
loop_
_entity.id
_entity.type
_entity.pdbx_description
1 polymer ?
#
loop_
_entity_poly.entity_id
_entity_poly.type
_entity_poly.pdbx_seq_one_letter_code
_entity_poly.pdbx_strand_id
1 'polypeptide(L)' 'NNENYFKLIKTSMKTLFTTCDENDYDVRLTVEENLNEFVKNLKEVVLTRSQVESHRIIKHNPNIEPNALKGYFYYLT' A
#
# COMPACT_ATOMS: atom_id res chain seq x y z
N ASN A 1 -8.39 -12.51 -6.73
CA ASN A 1 -7.47 -12.29 -7.86
C ASN A 1 -6.72 -10.97 -7.62
N ASN A 2 -5.38 -10.97 -7.60
CA ASN A 2 -4.57 -9.78 -7.32
C ASN A 2 -4.75 -8.68 -8.37
N GLU A 3 -5.06 -9.01 -9.62
CA GLU A 3 -5.32 -8.02 -10.68
C GLU A 3 -6.54 -7.14 -10.38
N ASN A 4 -7.63 -7.73 -9.88
CA ASN A 4 -8.84 -6.98 -9.54
C ASN A 4 -8.60 -6.01 -8.36
N TYR A 5 -7.71 -6.39 -7.43
CA TYR A 5 -7.32 -5.54 -6.31
C TYR A 5 -6.50 -4.32 -6.77
N PHE A 6 -5.48 -4.52 -7.62
CA PHE A 6 -4.72 -3.40 -8.17
C PHE A 6 -5.55 -2.50 -9.08
N LYS A 7 -6.49 -3.07 -9.84
CA LYS A 7 -7.45 -2.31 -10.64
C LYS A 7 -8.33 -1.43 -9.77
N LEU A 8 -8.84 -1.96 -8.65
CA LEU A 8 -9.63 -1.19 -7.68
C LEU A 8 -8.82 -0.03 -7.10
N ILE A 9 -7.59 -0.27 -6.65
CA ILE A 9 -6.70 0.78 -6.13
C ILE A 9 -6.50 1.89 -7.16
N LYS A 10 -6.18 1.51 -8.40
CA LYS A 10 -5.97 2.46 -9.50
C LYS A 10 -7.21 3.31 -9.77
N THR A 11 -8.39 2.69 -9.79
CA THR A 11 -9.65 3.41 -9.97
C THR A 11 -9.94 4.35 -8.79
N SER A 12 -9.78 3.91 -7.55
CA SER A 12 -9.98 4.74 -6.36
C SER A 12 -9.04 5.95 -6.33
N MET A 13 -7.75 5.75 -6.63
CA MET A 13 -6.79 6.86 -6.74
C MET A 13 -7.20 7.86 -7.83
N LYS A 14 -7.60 7.36 -9.01
CA LYS A 14 -8.04 8.23 -10.10
C LYS A 14 -9.24 9.09 -9.68
N THR A 15 -10.23 8.50 -9.01
CA THR A 15 -11.39 9.22 -8.49
C THR A 15 -10.96 10.29 -7.49
N LEU A 16 -10.16 9.95 -6.48
CA LEU A 16 -9.69 10.92 -5.49
C LEU A 16 -8.93 12.08 -6.14
N PHE A 17 -8.03 11.82 -7.08
CA PHE A 17 -7.29 12.89 -7.76
C PHE A 17 -8.19 13.79 -8.63
N THR A 18 -9.23 13.23 -9.28
CA THR A 18 -10.18 14.07 -10.02
C THR A 18 -11.02 14.97 -9.11
N THR A 19 -11.33 14.53 -7.89
CA THR A 19 -12.10 15.33 -6.93
C THR A 19 -11.24 16.39 -6.21
N CYS A 20 -9.90 16.25 -6.22
CA CYS A 20 -8.99 17.28 -5.71
C CYS A 20 -9.03 18.58 -6.54
N ASP A 21 -9.48 18.52 -7.79
CA ASP A 21 -9.55 19.67 -8.71
C ASP A 21 -10.87 20.46 -8.58
N GLU A 22 -11.71 20.12 -7.60
CA GLU A 22 -12.96 20.82 -7.30
C GLU A 22 -12.69 22.23 -6.75
N ASN A 23 -13.50 23.21 -7.17
CA ASN A 23 -13.37 24.59 -6.70
C ASN A 23 -13.80 24.77 -5.24
N ASP A 24 -14.54 23.83 -4.68
CA ASP A 24 -14.98 23.83 -3.29
C ASP A 24 -13.83 23.45 -2.34
N TYR A 25 -13.52 24.34 -1.40
CA TYR A 25 -12.43 24.16 -0.44
C TYR A 25 -12.66 22.98 0.51
N ASP A 26 -13.89 22.80 1.00
CA ASP A 26 -14.23 21.74 1.95
C ASP A 26 -14.15 20.37 1.28
N VAL A 27 -14.55 20.31 0.01
CA VAL A 27 -14.37 19.11 -0.83
C VAL A 27 -12.90 18.78 -0.99
N ARG A 28 -12.04 19.75 -1.33
CA ARG A 28 -10.59 19.50 -1.48
C ARG A 28 -9.95 19.00 -0.19
N LEU A 29 -10.27 19.62 0.95
CA LEU A 29 -9.72 19.22 2.25
C LEU A 29 -10.13 17.78 2.60
N THR A 30 -11.40 17.45 2.42
CA THR A 30 -11.93 16.10 2.68
C THR A 30 -11.27 15.06 1.77
N VAL A 31 -11.03 15.41 0.51
CA VAL A 31 -10.37 14.49 -0.45
C VAL A 31 -8.90 14.29 -0.10
N GLU A 32 -8.20 15.35 0.35
CA GLU A 32 -6.81 15.26 0.81
C GLU A 32 -6.65 14.35 2.03
N GLU A 33 -7.54 14.48 3.03
CA GLU A 33 -7.57 13.61 4.20
C GLU A 33 -7.79 12.14 3.81
N ASN A 34 -8.77 11.89 2.93
CA ASN A 34 -9.05 10.55 2.42
C ASN A 34 -7.88 9.97 1.60
N LEU A 35 -7.19 10.79 0.82
CA LEU A 35 -6.00 10.37 0.07
C LEU A 35 -4.87 9.94 1.02
N ASN A 36 -4.62 10.74 2.06
CA ASN A 36 -3.61 10.45 3.06
C ASN A 36 -3.92 9.15 3.82
N GLU A 37 -5.17 8.96 4.25
CA GLU A 37 -5.61 7.72 4.90
C GLU A 37 -5.50 6.52 3.95
N PHE A 38 -5.93 6.67 2.69
CA PHE A 38 -5.86 5.62 1.69
C PHE A 38 -4.41 5.17 1.44
N VAL A 39 -3.47 6.11 1.28
CA VAL A 39 -2.04 5.81 1.10
C VAL A 39 -1.47 5.11 2.33
N LYS A 40 -1.81 5.56 3.54
CA LYS A 40 -1.37 4.92 4.79
C LYS A 40 -1.85 3.47 4.88
N ASN A 41 -3.12 3.22 4.61
CA ASN A 41 -3.72 1.90 4.62
C ASN A 41 -3.11 0.98 3.55
N LEU A 42 -2.80 1.52 2.36
CA LEU A 42 -2.11 0.75 1.32
C LEU A 42 -0.71 0.33 1.76
N LYS A 43 0.06 1.24 2.36
CA LYS A 43 1.39 0.92 2.89
C LYS A 43 1.31 -0.21 3.92
N GLU A 44 0.36 -0.13 4.85
CA GLU A 44 0.16 -1.16 5.86
C GLU A 44 -0.18 -2.53 5.23
N VAL A 45 -1.14 -2.57 4.30
CA VAL A 45 -1.51 -3.83 3.62
C VAL A 45 -0.35 -4.43 2.83
N VAL A 46 0.43 -3.60 2.12
CA VAL A 46 1.61 -4.06 1.35
C VAL A 46 2.69 -4.59 2.29
N LEU A 47 2.96 -3.89 3.40
CA LEU A 47 3.93 -4.33 4.41
C LEU A 47 3.51 -5.64 5.06
N THR A 48 2.26 -5.77 5.51
CA THR A 48 1.74 -7.01 6.10
C THR A 48 1.81 -8.18 5.12
N ARG A 49 1.39 -7.99 3.87
CA ARG A 49 1.49 -9.05 2.85
C ARG A 49 2.93 -9.46 2.59
N SER A 50 3.84 -8.49 2.53
CA SER A 50 5.27 -8.77 2.32
C SER A 50 5.86 -9.53 3.51
N GLN A 51 5.46 -9.21 4.76
CA GLN A 51 5.88 -9.93 5.97
C GLN A 51 5.40 -11.38 5.98
N VAL A 52 4.13 -11.62 5.64
CA VAL A 52 3.57 -12.97 5.54
C VAL A 52 4.30 -13.80 4.49
N GLU A 53 4.57 -13.21 3.32
CA GLU A 53 5.28 -13.90 2.24
C GLU A 53 6.74 -14.20 2.62
N SER A 54 7.43 -13.27 3.28
CA SER A 54 8.78 -13.52 3.81
C SER A 54 8.79 -14.62 4.86
N HIS A 55 7.80 -14.67 5.77
CA HIS A 55 7.69 -15.76 6.73
C HIS A 55 7.48 -17.12 6.03
N ARG A 56 6.67 -17.14 4.97
CA ARG A 56 6.49 -18.34 4.13
C ARG A 56 7.82 -18.76 3.50
N ILE A 57 8.57 -17.82 2.91
CA ILE A 57 9.87 -18.08 2.28
C ILE A 57 10.87 -18.65 3.29
N ILE A 58 11.02 -18.03 4.47
CA ILE A 58 11.91 -18.50 5.55
C ILE A 58 11.52 -19.90 6.00
N LYS A 59 10.22 -20.15 6.22
CA LYS A 59 9.72 -21.46 6.66
C LYS A 59 10.06 -22.58 5.67
N HIS A 60 10.05 -22.28 4.37
CA HIS A 60 10.37 -23.24 3.31
C HIS A 60 11.86 -23.27 2.93
N ASN A 61 12.66 -22.31 3.39
CA ASN A 61 14.08 -22.19 3.08
C ASN A 61 14.84 -21.75 4.35
N PRO A 62 15.06 -22.65 5.32
CA PRO A 62 15.61 -22.32 6.64
C PRO A 62 17.05 -21.78 6.61
N ASN A 63 17.74 -21.88 5.46
CA ASN A 63 19.09 -21.36 5.26
C ASN A 63 19.12 -19.88 4.84
N ILE A 64 17.96 -19.24 4.60
CA ILE A 64 17.90 -17.81 4.30
C ILE A 64 18.10 -17.03 5.60
N GLU A 65 19.18 -16.24 5.66
CA GLU A 65 19.42 -15.38 6.81
C GLU A 65 18.27 -14.36 7.01
N PRO A 66 17.69 -14.25 8.21
CA PRO A 66 16.62 -13.30 8.50
C PRO A 66 16.97 -11.84 8.17
N ASN A 67 18.27 -11.49 8.24
CA ASN A 67 18.77 -10.14 7.96
C ASN A 67 18.72 -9.77 6.46
N ALA A 68 18.79 -10.75 5.56
CA ALA A 68 18.69 -10.50 4.12
C ALA A 68 17.30 -9.99 3.71
N LEU A 69 16.26 -10.42 4.43
CA LEU A 69 14.88 -9.98 4.19
C LEU A 69 14.58 -8.63 4.85
N LYS A 70 15.28 -8.27 5.93
CA LYS A 70 15.08 -7.01 6.66
C LYS A 70 15.41 -5.76 5.82
N GLY A 71 16.44 -5.84 4.97
CA GLY A 71 16.79 -4.77 4.02
C GLY A 71 15.73 -4.52 2.95
N TYR A 72 15.04 -5.58 2.50
CA TYR A 72 13.93 -5.47 1.55
C TYR A 72 12.73 -4.72 2.15
N PHE A 73 12.46 -4.89 3.44
CA PHE A 73 11.36 -4.18 4.13
C PHE A 73 11.66 -2.71 4.40
N TYR A 74 12.89 -2.36 4.74
CA TYR A 74 13.28 -0.96 5.00
C TYR A 74 13.18 -0.09 3.74
N TYR A 75 13.40 -0.68 2.56
CA TYR A 75 13.21 0.02 1.29
C TYR A 75 11.74 0.27 0.93
N LEU A 76 10.80 -0.48 1.53
CA LEU A 76 9.36 -0.39 1.25
C LEU A 76 8.57 0.51 2.23
N THR A 77 9.21 0.95 3.32
CA THR A 77 8.63 1.86 4.34
C THR A 77 9.04 3.30 4.10
#